data_AF-A0AAD6JI64-F1
#
_entry.id   AF-A0AAD6JI64-F1
#
_cell.length_a   1.000
_cell.length_b   1.000
_cell.length_c   1.000
_cell.angle_alpha   90.00
_cell.angle_beta   90.00
_cell.angle_gamma   90.00
#
_symmetry.space_group_name_H-M   'P 1'
#
loop_
_entity.id
_entity.type
_entity.pdbx_description
1 polymer ?
#
loop_
_entity_poly.entity_id
_entity_poly.type
_entity_poly.pdbx_seq_one_letter_code
_entity_poly.pdbx_strand_id
1 'polypeptide(L)'
;MAVETGRRYFPHCSEVLDKFLDDDMPDAIFLDKGTPEEQKTKKRRFMELKDDVQKAFYKDMENNNRPGRTSSSSSSSSPKSGVTYKARRKY
;
A
#
# COMPACT_ATOMS: atom_id res chain seq x y z
N MET A 1 -1.41 1.90 18.70
CA MET A 1 -2.65 1.71 17.90
C MET A 1 -2.85 2.76 16.79
N ALA A 2 -2.10 3.86 16.74
CA ALA A 2 -2.21 4.85 15.66
C ALA A 2 -1.58 4.38 14.32
N VAL A 3 -0.39 3.76 14.37
CA VAL A 3 0.38 3.37 13.17
C VAL A 3 -0.37 2.34 12.32
N GLU A 4 -0.74 1.20 12.91
CA GLU A 4 -1.49 0.12 12.22
C GLU A 4 -2.83 0.60 11.63
N THR A 5 -3.46 1.59 12.28
CA THR A 5 -4.69 2.19 11.77
C THR A 5 -4.39 3.09 10.58
N GLY A 6 -3.35 3.93 10.67
CA GLY A 6 -2.86 4.75 9.57
C GLY A 6 -2.51 3.91 8.33
N ARG A 7 -1.81 2.79 8.48
CA ARG A 7 -1.44 1.91 7.35
C ARG A 7 -2.64 1.30 6.64
N ARG A 8 -3.74 1.03 7.35
CA ARG A 8 -4.97 0.48 6.76
C ARG A 8 -5.76 1.51 5.96
N TYR A 9 -5.80 2.75 6.40
CA TYR A 9 -6.51 3.83 5.69
C TYR A 9 -5.64 4.51 4.64
N PHE A 10 -4.33 4.54 4.85
CA PHE A 10 -3.36 5.22 3.99
C PHE A 10 -2.20 4.28 3.61
N PRO A 11 -2.48 3.17 2.90
CA PRO A 11 -1.45 2.21 2.54
C PRO A 11 -0.35 2.82 1.67
N HIS A 12 -0.68 3.73 0.73
CA HIS A 12 0.32 4.36 -0.13
C HIS A 12 1.17 5.37 0.64
N CYS A 13 0.57 6.17 1.52
CA CYS A 13 1.33 7.07 2.39
C CYS A 13 2.28 6.28 3.31
N SER A 14 1.82 5.16 3.86
CA SER A 14 2.69 4.31 4.69
C SER A 14 3.89 3.81 3.90
N GLU A 15 3.70 3.34 2.67
CA GLU A 15 4.80 2.84 1.85
C GLU A 15 5.85 3.91 1.54
N VAL A 16 5.42 5.15 1.25
CA VAL A 16 6.33 6.28 1.02
C VAL A 16 7.13 6.61 2.29
N LEU A 17 6.46 6.62 3.45
CA LEU A 17 7.11 6.89 4.73
C LEU A 17 8.04 5.75 5.16
N ASP A 18 7.64 4.50 4.95
CA ASP A 18 8.45 3.33 5.29
C ASP A 18 9.76 3.33 4.49
N LYS A 19 9.67 3.56 3.16
CA LYS A 19 10.86 3.73 2.30
C LYS A 19 11.74 4.87 2.77
N PHE A 20 11.16 6.03 3.07
CA PHE A 20 11.94 7.18 3.55
C PHE A 20 12.67 6.90 4.87
N LEU A 21 12.09 6.10 5.75
CA LEU A 21 12.72 5.70 7.02
C LEU A 21 13.78 4.61 6.82
N ASP A 22 13.60 3.72 5.85
CA ASP A 22 14.54 2.63 5.51
C ASP A 22 15.78 3.15 4.73
N ASP A 23 15.62 4.12 3.82
CA ASP A 23 16.65 4.63 2.91
C ASP A 23 17.61 5.67 3.56
N ASP A 24 17.98 5.44 4.82
CA ASP A 24 18.83 6.34 5.62
C ASP A 24 18.02 7.50 6.25
N MET A 25 17.39 7.21 7.38
CA MET A 25 16.84 8.19 8.31
C MET A 25 17.92 9.26 8.60
N PRO A 26 17.77 10.53 8.19
CA PRO A 26 18.74 11.54 8.58
C PRO A 26 18.64 11.70 10.10
N ASP A 27 19.76 11.51 10.80
CA ASP A 27 19.98 11.55 12.27
C ASP A 27 19.42 12.81 13.02
N ALA A 28 18.72 13.67 12.30
CA ALA A 28 18.23 14.96 12.68
C ALA A 28 16.94 15.26 11.88
N ILE A 29 15.77 14.89 12.40
CA ILE A 29 14.46 15.30 11.84
C ILE A 29 14.33 16.83 11.95
N PHE A 30 14.98 17.62 11.08
CA PHE A 30 15.01 19.10 11.08
C PHE A 30 15.92 19.80 12.10
N LEU A 31 17.07 19.23 12.51
CA LEU A 31 17.98 20.04 13.32
C LEU A 31 18.49 21.23 12.50
N ASP A 32 18.01 22.40 12.90
CA ASP A 32 18.57 23.77 12.86
C ASP A 32 20.10 23.87 13.10
N LYS A 33 20.79 22.73 13.28
CA LYS A 33 22.20 22.58 13.57
C LYS A 33 22.88 21.90 12.38
N GLY A 34 23.51 22.71 11.53
CA GLY A 34 24.22 22.29 10.33
C GLY A 34 24.59 23.50 9.49
N THR A 35 25.56 23.36 8.59
CA THR A 35 25.99 24.46 7.70
C THR A 35 24.85 24.88 6.76
N PRO A 36 24.83 26.12 6.24
CA PRO A 36 23.76 26.59 5.35
C PRO A 36 23.56 25.72 4.10
N GLU A 37 24.61 25.08 3.59
CA GLU A 37 24.57 24.19 2.43
C GLU A 37 23.91 22.85 2.76
N GLU A 38 24.21 22.27 3.92
CA GLU A 38 23.53 21.06 4.40
C GLU A 38 22.04 21.32 4.64
N GLN A 39 21.69 22.49 5.17
CA GLN A 39 20.28 22.88 5.35
C GLN A 39 19.53 23.00 4.02
N LYS A 40 20.15 23.57 2.98
CA LYS A 40 19.54 23.68 1.64
C LYS A 40 19.28 22.30 1.04
N THR A 41 20.24 21.39 1.16
CA THR A 41 20.11 20.01 0.66
C THR A 41 19.03 19.24 1.42
N LYS A 42 18.98 19.36 2.76
CA LYS A 42 17.93 18.76 3.60
C LYS A 42 16.54 19.31 3.29
N LYS A 43 16.41 20.63 3.12
CA LYS A 43 15.14 21.27 2.72
C LYS A 43 14.64 20.78 1.36
N ARG A 44 15.54 20.57 0.39
CA ARG A 44 15.17 20.00 -0.92
C ARG A 44 14.58 18.59 -0.75
N ARG A 45 15.30 17.68 -0.08
CA ARG A 45 14.81 16.31 0.14
C ARG A 45 13.48 16.26 0.89
N PHE A 46 13.29 17.15 1.86
CA PHE A 46 12.00 17.25 2.55
C PHE A 46 10.86 17.73 1.64
N MET A 47 11.12 18.71 0.76
CA MET A 47 10.12 19.17 -0.21
C MET A 47 9.70 18.04 -1.16
N GLU A 48 10.67 17.23 -1.61
CA GLU A 48 10.42 16.05 -2.46
C GLU A 48 9.55 15.02 -1.72
N LEU A 49 9.92 14.64 -0.49
CA LEU A 49 9.13 13.73 0.33
C LEU A 49 7.70 14.25 0.55
N LYS A 50 7.55 15.56 0.81
CA LYS A 50 6.23 16.18 1.01
C LYS A 50 5.35 16.04 -0.23
N ASP A 51 5.92 16.23 -1.43
CA ASP A 51 5.20 16.05 -2.70
C ASP A 51 4.77 14.59 -2.88
N ASP A 52 5.68 13.64 -2.64
CA ASP A 52 5.39 12.20 -2.76
C ASP A 52 4.30 11.74 -1.79
N VAL A 53 4.33 12.21 -0.53
CA VAL A 53 3.29 11.93 0.47
C VAL A 53 1.96 12.56 0.06
N GLN A 54 1.96 13.79 -0.44
CA GLN A 54 0.73 14.44 -0.90
C GLN A 54 0.11 13.70 -2.08
N LYS A 55 0.93 13.25 -3.03
CA LYS A 55 0.48 12.42 -4.17
C LYS A 55 -0.05 11.07 -3.72
N ALA A 56 0.62 10.42 -2.77
CA ALA A 56 0.16 9.16 -2.18
C ALA A 56 -1.18 9.33 -1.43
N PHE A 57 -1.35 10.44 -0.74
CA PHE A 57 -2.59 10.76 -0.02
C PHE A 57 -3.79 10.86 -0.96
N TYR A 58 -3.63 11.50 -2.13
CA TYR A 58 -4.72 11.54 -3.11
C TYR A 58 -5.09 10.14 -3.62
N LYS A 59 -4.09 9.27 -3.88
CA LYS A 59 -4.33 7.87 -4.27
C LYS A 59 -5.08 7.09 -3.19
N ASP A 60 -4.70 7.29 -1.93
CA ASP A 60 -5.37 6.67 -0.79
C ASP A 60 -6.82 7.17 -0.67
N MET A 61 -7.06 8.46 -0.86
CA MET A 61 -8.42 9.03 -0.88
C MET A 61 -9.28 8.45 -2.01
N GLU A 62 -8.75 8.32 -3.22
CA GLU A 62 -9.46 7.70 -4.35
C GLU A 62 -9.83 6.23 -4.07
N ASN A 63 -8.93 5.48 -3.43
CA ASN A 63 -9.17 4.09 -3.07
C ASN A 63 -10.22 3.93 -1.95
N ASN A 64 -10.20 4.80 -0.93
CA ASN A 64 -11.19 4.80 0.14
C ASN A 64 -12.57 5.27 -0.33
N ASN A 65 -12.62 6.17 -1.31
CA ASN A 65 -13.87 6.70 -1.84
C ASN A 65 -14.49 5.84 -2.95
N ARG A 66 -13.89 4.69 -3.30
CA ARG A 66 -14.47 3.73 -4.24
C ARG A 66 -15.44 2.79 -3.48
N PRO A 67 -16.76 2.92 -3.64
CA PRO A 67 -17.73 2.01 -3.04
C PRO A 67 -17.68 0.68 -3.82
N GLY A 68 -16.77 -0.22 -3.43
CA GLY A 68 -16.59 -1.43 -4.22
C GLY A 68 -15.35 -2.23 -3.90
N ARG A 69 -15.06 -2.46 -2.60
CA ARG A 69 -14.44 -3.75 -2.26
C ARG A 69 -15.55 -4.78 -2.36
N THR A 70 -15.89 -5.17 -3.59
CA THR A 70 -16.63 -6.42 -3.78
C THR A 70 -15.73 -7.50 -3.22
N SER A 71 -16.10 -8.02 -2.04
CA SER A 71 -15.61 -9.29 -1.56
C SER A 71 -15.82 -10.29 -2.71
N SER A 72 -14.75 -10.65 -3.40
CA SER A 72 -14.77 -11.77 -4.33
C SER A 72 -14.94 -13.02 -3.49
N SER A 73 -16.20 -13.35 -3.18
CA SER A 73 -16.59 -14.65 -2.67
C SER A 73 -16.13 -15.68 -3.70
N SER A 74 -15.04 -16.39 -3.38
CA SER A 74 -14.55 -17.49 -4.20
C SER A 74 -15.58 -18.61 -4.15
N SER A 75 -16.53 -18.60 -5.07
CA SER A 75 -17.42 -19.73 -5.29
C SER A 75 -16.59 -20.90 -5.83
N SER A 76 -16.38 -21.92 -5.01
CA SER A 76 -15.68 -23.15 -5.42
C SER A 76 -16.53 -23.91 -6.44
N SER A 77 -16.29 -23.70 -7.73
CA SER A 77 -16.79 -24.58 -8.78
C SER A 77 -15.75 -25.66 -9.08
N SER A 78 -15.86 -26.81 -8.44
CA SER A 78 -15.09 -28.00 -8.80
C SER A 78 -15.61 -28.58 -10.12
N PRO A 79 -14.81 -28.69 -11.21
CA PRO A 79 -15.19 -29.43 -12.39
C PRO A 79 -14.75 -30.90 -12.31
N LYS A 80 -15.76 -31.78 -12.42
CA LYS A 80 -15.77 -33.13 -13.03
C LYS A 80 -14.42 -33.86 -13.19
N SER A 81 -14.15 -34.84 -12.31
CA SER A 81 -13.30 -35.98 -12.66
C SER A 81 -14.11 -36.96 -13.52
N GLY A 82 -13.62 -37.19 -14.73
CA GLY A 82 -14.22 -38.12 -15.68
C GLY A 82 -13.90 -39.59 -15.34
N VAL A 83 -14.92 -40.44 -15.41
CA VAL A 83 -14.82 -41.86 -15.79
C VAL A 83 -16.09 -42.19 -16.58
N THR A 84 -15.98 -42.27 -17.91
CA THR A 84 -16.84 -43.16 -18.73
C THR A 84 -16.59 -44.59 -18.22
N TYR A 85 -17.53 -45.53 -18.12
CA TYR A 85 -18.38 -46.12 -19.16
C TYR A 85 -19.37 -47.14 -18.55
N LYS A 86 -20.48 -47.33 -19.28
CA LYS A 86 -21.42 -48.47 -19.35
C LYS A 86 -22.75 -48.35 -18.62
N ALA A 87 -23.74 -47.93 -19.41
CA ALA A 87 -25.13 -48.29 -19.23
C ALA A 87 -25.29 -49.83 -19.23
N ARG A 88 -26.03 -50.36 -18.24
CA ARG A 88 -26.70 -51.65 -18.32
C ARG A 88 -28.12 -51.48 -17.78
N ARG A 89 -29.11 -51.71 -18.65
CA ARG A 89 -30.54 -51.84 -18.31
C ARG A 89 -30.84 -53.19 -17.64
N LYS A 90 -32.03 -53.22 -17.02
CA LYS A 90 -32.85 -54.35 -16.51
C LYS A 90 -32.54 -54.71 -15.05
N TYR A 91 -33.52 -54.87 -14.15
CA TYR A 91 -34.92 -55.28 -14.30
C TYR A 91 -35.94 -54.24 -13.83
#